data_AF-A0A1D2WJB9-F1
#
_entry.id   AF-A0A1D2WJB9-F1
#
_cell.length_a   1.000
_cell.length_b   1.000
_cell.length_c   1.000
_cell.angle_alpha   90.00
_cell.angle_beta   90.00
_cell.angle_gamma   90.00
#
_symmetry.space_group_name_H-M   'P 1'
#
loop_
_entity.id
_entity.type
_entity.pdbx_description
1 polymer ?
#
loop_
_entity_poly.entity_id
_entity_poly.type
_entity_poly.pdbx_seq_one_letter_code
_entity_poly.pdbx_strand_id
1 'polypeptide(L)'
;MEFVDISLEIVQSSRLNLYSCKYSKHVYTQHQLLVLVLLKEYISTDYRDFVELIDLMKDIKEKLNLDKIPHFTTLQKFVSRIPSSLFNLILSRILKLFYSHGEN
;
A
#
# COMPACT_ATOMS: atom_id res chain seq x y z
N MET A 1 9.99 5.46 8.02
CA MET A 1 8.78 4.64 8.34
C MET A 1 9.04 3.20 7.97
N GLU A 2 9.35 2.38 8.98
CA GLU A 2 9.71 0.96 8.88
C GLU A 2 8.58 0.08 8.32
N PHE A 3 7.33 0.33 8.72
CA PHE A 3 6.16 -0.41 8.23
C PHE A 3 6.06 -0.42 6.69
N VAL A 4 6.40 0.71 6.06
CA VAL A 4 6.34 0.87 4.60
C VAL A 4 7.42 0.04 3.92
N ASP A 5 8.61 -0.05 4.52
CA ASP A 5 9.72 -0.83 3.96
C ASP A 5 9.40 -2.33 4.00
N ILE A 6 8.92 -2.83 5.15
CA ILE A 6 8.46 -4.22 5.30
C ILE A 6 7.32 -4.53 4.33
N SER A 7 6.35 -3.61 4.22
CA SER A 7 5.22 -3.75 3.30
C SER A 7 5.70 -3.86 1.85
N LEU A 8 6.66 -3.03 1.45
CA LEU A 8 7.18 -3.03 0.09
C LEU A 8 7.90 -4.35 -0.24
N GLU A 9 8.74 -4.85 0.67
CA GLU A 9 9.45 -6.13 0.51
C GLU A 9 8.46 -7.31 0.35
N ILE A 10 7.45 -7.38 1.22
CA ILE A 10 6.44 -8.46 1.18
C ILE A 10 5.57 -8.37 -0.08
N VAL A 11 5.19 -7.16 -0.49
CA VAL A 11 4.36 -6.97 -1.68
C VAL A 11 5.14 -7.25 -2.97
N GLN A 12 6.41 -6.86 -3.04
CA GLN A 12 7.27 -7.14 -4.19
C GLN A 12 7.55 -8.65 -4.37
N SER A 13 7.63 -9.40 -3.28
CA SER A 13 7.75 -10.86 -3.30
C SER A 13 6.41 -11.60 -3.49
N SER A 14 5.29 -10.88 -3.57
CA SER A 14 3.97 -11.46 -3.81
C SER A 14 3.75 -11.84 -5.28
N ARG A 15 2.70 -12.63 -5.54
CA ARG A 15 2.30 -12.99 -6.90
C ARG A 15 1.53 -11.88 -7.64
N LEU A 16 1.44 -10.69 -7.06
CA LEU A 16 0.73 -9.56 -7.66
C LEU A 16 1.59 -8.97 -8.79
N ASN A 17 1.05 -8.90 -10.00
CA ASN A 17 1.75 -8.24 -11.11
C ASN A 17 1.90 -6.74 -10.84
N LEU A 18 2.95 -6.12 -11.38
CA LEU A 18 3.13 -4.65 -11.28
C LEU A 18 1.96 -3.86 -11.84
N TYR A 19 1.32 -4.35 -12.90
CA TYR A 19 0.16 -3.72 -13.51
C TYR A 19 -0.96 -4.75 -13.71
N SER A 20 -2.20 -4.30 -13.62
CA SER A 20 -3.39 -5.17 -13.71
C SER A 20 -3.57 -5.81 -15.09
N CYS A 21 -3.13 -5.12 -16.14
CA CYS A 21 -3.13 -5.61 -17.51
C CYS A 21 -2.18 -4.79 -18.39
N LYS A 22 -1.94 -5.25 -19.63
CA LYS A 22 -1.13 -4.54 -20.64
C LYS A 22 -1.64 -3.15 -21.02
N TYR A 23 -2.93 -2.88 -20.83
CA TYR A 23 -3.57 -1.59 -21.14
C TYR A 23 -3.69 -0.66 -19.92
N SER A 24 -2.98 -0.97 -18.82
CA SER A 24 -2.91 -0.09 -17.67
C SER A 24 -2.43 1.30 -18.09
N LYS A 25 -2.85 2.35 -17.37
CA LYS A 25 -2.33 3.71 -17.59
C LYS A 25 -0.90 3.89 -17.08
N HIS A 26 -0.36 2.90 -16.37
CA HIS A 26 0.99 2.90 -15.79
C HIS A 26 1.29 4.12 -14.90
N VAL A 27 0.25 4.74 -14.32
CA VAL A 27 0.38 5.88 -13.38
C VAL A 27 0.79 5.39 -11.99
N TYR A 28 0.25 4.24 -11.58
CA TYR A 28 0.59 3.59 -10.32
C TYR A 28 0.75 2.10 -10.57
N THR A 29 1.73 1.49 -9.92
CA THR A 29 1.82 0.03 -9.85
C THR A 29 0.80 -0.50 -8.84
N GLN A 30 0.38 -1.74 -9.02
CA GLN A 30 -0.46 -2.42 -8.03
C GLN A 30 0.27 -2.58 -6.69
N HIS A 31 1.60 -2.66 -6.71
CA HIS A 31 2.42 -2.72 -5.50
C HIS A 31 2.34 -1.41 -4.72
N GLN A 32 2.52 -0.27 -5.39
CA GLN A 32 2.37 1.06 -4.78
C GLN A 32 0.99 1.24 -4.15
N LEU A 33 -0.07 0.92 -4.90
CA LEU A 33 -1.45 1.03 -4.40
C LEU A 33 -1.71 0.10 -3.22
N LEU A 34 -1.18 -1.12 -3.25
CA LEU A 34 -1.34 -2.08 -2.16
C LEU A 34 -0.64 -1.59 -0.89
N VAL A 35 0.61 -1.12 -0.97
CA VAL A 35 1.34 -0.60 0.20
C VAL A 35 0.61 0.61 0.80
N LEU A 36 0.06 1.51 -0.02
CA LEU A 36 -0.74 2.63 0.47
C LEU A 36 -2.00 2.18 1.22
N VAL A 37 -2.73 1.20 0.69
CA VAL A 37 -3.92 0.67 1.38
C VAL A 37 -3.53 -0.03 2.69
N LEU A 38 -2.45 -0.81 2.70
CA LEU A 38 -1.96 -1.48 3.91
C LEU A 38 -1.55 -0.46 4.99
N LEU A 39 -0.88 0.63 4.59
CA LEU A 39 -0.53 1.73 5.49
C LEU A 39 -1.79 2.43 6.02
N LYS A 40 -2.80 2.64 5.18
CA LYS A 40 -4.10 3.19 5.59
C LYS A 40 -4.81 2.31 6.63
N GLU A 41 -4.81 1.00 6.45
CA GLU A 41 -5.36 0.08 7.47
C GLU A 41 -4.54 0.10 8.76
N TYR A 42 -3.22 0.18 8.67
CA TYR A 42 -2.33 0.26 9.83
C TYR A 42 -2.53 1.55 10.64
N ILE A 43 -2.66 2.70 9.97
CA ILE A 43 -2.94 4.00 10.63
C ILE A 43 -4.41 4.06 11.10
N SER A 44 -5.27 3.16 10.62
CA SER A 44 -6.69 3.07 10.98
C SER A 44 -7.49 4.36 10.67
N THR A 45 -7.27 4.95 9.49
CA THR A 45 -7.99 6.16 9.03
C THR A 45 -8.91 5.86 7.86
N ASP A 46 -9.80 6.78 7.50
CA ASP A 46 -10.54 6.67 6.23
C ASP A 46 -9.68 7.09 5.02
N TYR A 47 -10.18 6.85 3.80
CA TYR A 47 -9.40 7.10 2.58
C TYR A 47 -9.11 8.57 2.29
N ARG A 48 -9.97 9.50 2.72
CA ARG A 48 -9.79 10.94 2.49
C ARG A 48 -8.75 11.47 3.45
N ASP A 49 -8.95 11.22 4.74
CA ASP A 49 -8.02 11.60 5.80
C ASP A 49 -6.64 10.98 5.57
N PHE A 50 -6.59 9.73 5.12
CA PHE A 50 -5.33 9.08 4.77
C PHE A 50 -4.58 9.79 3.64
N VAL A 51 -5.27 10.18 2.56
CA VAL A 51 -4.65 10.86 1.42
C VAL A 51 -4.11 12.23 1.83
N GLU A 52 -4.85 12.97 2.65
CA GLU A 52 -4.41 14.24 3.21
C GLU A 52 -3.18 14.05 4.11
N LEU A 53 -3.20 13.04 4.98
CA LEU A 53 -2.09 12.71 5.87
C LEU A 53 -0.81 12.38 5.09
N ILE A 54 -0.87 11.49 4.10
CA ILE A 54 0.33 11.10 3.33
C ILE A 54 0.86 12.22 2.43
N ASP A 55 0.02 13.18 2.04
CA ASP A 55 0.51 14.31 1.25
C ASP A 55 1.44 15.23 2.06
N LEU A 56 1.20 15.31 3.37
CA LEU A 56 2.06 15.97 4.35
C LEU A 56 3.36 15.18 4.64
N MET A 57 3.35 13.86 4.41
CA MET A 57 4.48 12.96 4.66
C MET A 57 5.34 12.76 3.39
N LYS A 58 6.34 13.63 3.17
CA LYS A 58 7.21 13.57 1.98
C LYS A 58 7.92 12.21 1.80
N ASP A 59 8.36 11.59 2.90
CA ASP A 59 9.07 10.31 2.90
C ASP A 59 8.28 9.17 2.22
N ILE A 60 6.94 9.20 2.29
CA ILE A 60 6.10 8.17 1.67
C ILE A 60 6.17 8.23 0.14
N LYS A 61 6.17 9.46 -0.42
CA LYS A 61 6.29 9.68 -1.86
C LYS A 61 7.62 9.15 -2.38
N GLU A 62 8.70 9.44 -1.67
CA GLU A 62 10.06 9.03 -2.03
C GLU A 62 10.23 7.51 -1.94
N LYS A 63 9.84 6.90 -0.81
CA LYS A 63 9.95 5.45 -0.59
C LYS A 63 9.16 4.63 -1.62
N LEU A 64 7.99 5.11 -2.03
CA LEU A 64 7.14 4.43 -3.00
C LEU A 64 7.40 4.85 -4.44
N ASN A 65 8.32 5.80 -4.67
CA ASN A 65 8.60 6.40 -5.97
C ASN A 65 7.32 6.87 -6.68
N LEU A 66 6.52 7.68 -5.97
CA LEU A 66 5.25 8.22 -6.47
C LEU A 66 5.47 9.62 -7.08
N ASP A 67 5.11 9.78 -8.35
CA ASP A 67 5.10 11.11 -8.99
C ASP A 67 4.08 12.06 -8.33
N LYS A 68 2.97 11.51 -7.84
CA LYS A 68 1.90 12.24 -7.14
C LYS A 68 1.08 11.31 -6.26
N ILE A 69 0.53 11.85 -5.17
CA ILE A 69 -0.38 11.09 -4.30
C ILE A 69 -1.64 10.67 -5.07
N PRO A 70 -2.06 9.39 -5.00
CA PRO A 70 -3.32 8.96 -5.59
C PRO A 70 -4.52 9.64 -4.92
N HIS A 71 -5.51 10.02 -5.72
CA HIS A 71 -6.82 10.42 -5.17
C HIS A 71 -7.45 9.28 -4.35
N PHE A 72 -8.22 9.60 -3.31
CA PHE A 72 -8.81 8.62 -2.40
C PHE A 72 -9.63 7.54 -3.13
N THR A 73 -10.38 7.93 -4.18
CA THR A 73 -11.15 6.98 -4.99
C THR A 73 -10.29 5.99 -5.77
N THR A 74 -9.03 6.33 -6.06
CA THR A 74 -8.09 5.41 -6.72
C THR A 74 -7.76 4.24 -5.82
N LEU A 75 -7.54 4.49 -4.53
CA LEU A 75 -7.32 3.45 -3.52
C LEU A 75 -8.59 2.62 -3.33
N GLN A 76 -9.76 3.26 -3.22
CA GLN A 76 -11.05 2.54 -3.11
C GLN A 76 -11.30 1.62 -4.31
N LYS A 77 -11.10 2.13 -5.54
CA LYS A 77 -11.25 1.34 -6.78
C LYS A 77 -10.23 0.22 -6.90
N PHE A 78 -9.05 0.37 -6.30
CA PHE A 78 -8.06 -0.69 -6.25
C PHE A 78 -8.50 -1.81 -5.30
N VAL A 79 -8.93 -1.46 -4.08
CA VAL A 79 -9.42 -2.44 -3.11
C VAL A 79 -10.64 -3.21 -3.63
N SER A 80 -11.54 -2.55 -4.37
CA SER A 80 -12.69 -3.23 -4.97
C SER A 80 -12.33 -4.25 -6.06
N ARG A 81 -11.07 -4.31 -6.50
CA ARG A 81 -10.59 -5.21 -7.58
C ARG A 81 -9.68 -6.32 -7.08
N ILE A 82 -8.98 -6.11 -5.96
CA ILE A 82 -8.10 -7.11 -5.38
C ILE A 82 -8.91 -8.14 -4.59
N PRO A 83 -8.58 -9.44 -4.66
CA PRO A 83 -9.24 -10.42 -3.81
C PRO A 83 -9.04 -10.11 -2.33
N SER A 84 -10.13 -10.01 -1.56
CA SER A 84 -10.06 -9.70 -0.13
C SER A 84 -9.25 -10.72 0.66
N SER A 85 -9.25 -11.99 0.24
CA SER A 85 -8.41 -13.05 0.82
C SER A 85 -6.91 -12.78 0.65
N LEU A 86 -6.49 -12.32 -0.53
CA LEU A 86 -5.09 -11.95 -0.79
C LEU A 86 -4.70 -10.74 0.05
N PHE A 87 -5.58 -9.72 0.10
CA PHE A 87 -5.35 -8.53 0.90
C PHE A 87 -5.17 -8.87 2.39
N ASN A 88 -6.11 -9.61 2.97
CA ASN A 88 -6.07 -10.01 4.38
C ASN A 88 -4.85 -10.88 4.71
N LEU A 89 -4.47 -11.79 3.80
CA LEU A 89 -3.27 -12.62 3.96
C LEU A 89 -2.00 -11.75 4.04
N ILE A 90 -1.85 -10.80 3.13
CA ILE A 90 -0.69 -9.90 3.08
C ILE A 90 -0.68 -9.00 4.32
N LEU A 91 -1.81 -8.40 4.67
CA LEU A 91 -1.94 -7.52 5.84
C LEU A 91 -1.57 -8.25 7.14
N SER A 92 -2.15 -9.43 7.37
CA SER A 92 -1.85 -10.24 8.56
C SER A 92 -0.37 -10.62 8.65
N ARG A 93 0.25 -10.98 7.51
CA ARG A 93 1.68 -11.30 7.46
C ARG A 93 2.55 -10.09 7.81
N ILE A 94 2.25 -8.92 7.26
CA ILE A 94 2.99 -7.68 7.52
C ILE A 94 2.85 -7.26 8.98
N LEU A 95 1.63 -7.25 9.52
CA LEU A 95 1.39 -6.89 10.92
C LEU A 95 2.15 -7.83 11.85
N LYS A 96 2.11 -9.15 11.61
CA LYS A 96 2.86 -10.11 12.42
C LYS A 96 4.37 -9.82 12.39
N LEU A 97 4.94 -9.57 11.21
CA LEU A 97 6.38 -9.27 11.09
C LEU A 97 6.75 -7.95 11.75
N PHE A 98 5.94 -6.91 11.57
CA PHE A 98 6.17 -5.60 12.14
C PHE A 98 6.14 -5.63 13.67
N TYR A 99 5.13 -6.27 14.26
CA TYR A 99 5.06 -6.39 15.72
C TYR A 99 6.13 -7.32 16.30
N SER A 100 6.55 -8.38 15.59
CA SER A 100 7.69 -9.20 16.01
C SER A 100 9.04 -8.48 15.94
N HIS A 101 9.16 -7.42 15.13
CA HIS A 101 10.37 -6.60 15.06
C HIS A 101 10.43 -5.55 16.19
N GLY A 102 9.26 -5.04 16.61
CA GLY A 102 9.15 -4.05 17.69
C GLY A 102 9.26 -4.61 19.12
N GLU A 103 9.30 -5.93 19.29
CA GLU A 103 9.49 -6.61 20.59
C GLU A 103 10.97 -6.86 20.95
N ASN A 104 11.94 -6.28 20.22
CA ASN A 104 13.38 -6.35 20.53
C ASN A 104 13.99 -4.97 20.80
#